data_AF-A0AAU6R4A5-F1
#
_entry.id   AF-A0AAU6R4A5-F1
#
_cell.length_a   1.000
_cell.length_b   1.000
_cell.length_c   1.000
_cell.angle_alpha   90.00
_cell.angle_beta   90.00
_cell.angle_gamma   90.00
#
_symmetry.space_group_name_H-M   'P 1'
#
loop_
_entity.id
_entity.type
_entity.pdbx_description
1 polymer ?
#
loop_
_entity_poly.entity_id
_entity_poly.type
_entity_poly.pdbx_seq_one_letter_code
_entity_poly.pdbx_strand_id
1 'polypeptide(L)' 'MLYGRSIAYEGDPVVCPACNTTGYIVCVGDRVSSRGVNGRQEALSYDWCMCKCEKEPLLIASQNRSMSR' A
#
# COMPACT_ATOMS: atom_id res chain seq x y z
N MET A 1 -8.73 -10.50 -4.21
CA MET A 1 -7.43 -11.16 -4.51
C MET A 1 -7.08 -10.86 -5.96
N LEU A 2 -5.80 -10.64 -6.24
CA LEU A 2 -5.26 -10.50 -7.59
C LEU A 2 -4.24 -11.62 -7.82
N TYR A 3 -4.47 -12.49 -8.81
CA TYR A 3 -3.65 -13.69 -9.06
C TYR A 3 -3.42 -14.58 -7.82
N GLY A 4 -4.47 -14.77 -7.01
CA GLY A 4 -4.40 -15.57 -5.78
C GLY A 4 -3.65 -14.90 -4.63
N ARG A 5 -3.19 -13.65 -4.78
CA ARG A 5 -2.58 -12.85 -3.71
C ARG A 5 -3.57 -11.84 -3.15
N SER A 6 -3.46 -11.54 -1.86
CA SER A 6 -4.20 -10.45 -1.23
C SER A 6 -3.78 -9.11 -1.84
N ILE A 7 -4.75 -8.26 -2.11
CA ILE A 7 -4.50 -6.86 -2.47
C ILE A 7 -4.22 -6.12 -1.15
N ALA A 8 -3.20 -5.27 -1.14
CA ALA A 8 -2.90 -4.40 -0.01
C ALA A 8 -3.77 -3.14 -0.08
N TYR A 9 -4.26 -2.70 1.07
CA TYR A 9 -5.17 -1.56 1.21
C TYR A 9 -4.63 -0.53 2.19
N GLU A 10 -5.12 0.71 2.06
CA GLU A 10 -4.84 1.81 2.99
C GLU A 10 -5.09 1.41 4.44
N GLY A 11 -4.06 1.50 5.28
CA GLY A 11 -4.06 1.08 6.69
C GLY A 11 -3.56 -0.35 6.95
N ASP A 12 -3.24 -1.14 5.91
CA ASP A 12 -2.71 -2.48 6.14
C ASP A 12 -1.32 -2.40 6.80
N PRO A 13 -0.97 -3.36 7.66
CA PRO A 13 0.35 -3.39 8.29
C PRO A 13 1.43 -3.65 7.25
N VAL A 14 2.55 -2.95 7.37
CA VAL A 14 3.73 -3.11 6.50
C VAL A 14 5.00 -3.15 7.34
N VAL A 15 5.83 -4.18 7.12
CA VAL A 15 7.13 -4.29 7.78
C VAL A 15 8.14 -3.44 7.03
N CYS A 16 8.75 -2.46 7.72
CA CYS A 16 9.79 -1.63 7.16
C CYS A 16 11.17 -2.28 7.36
N PRO A 17 11.90 -2.66 6.30
CA PRO A 17 13.22 -3.28 6.42
C PRO A 17 14.32 -2.28 6.84
N ALA A 18 14.07 -0.98 6.74
CA ALA A 18 15.06 0.04 7.10
C ALA A 18 15.14 0.27 8.63
N CYS A 19 14.00 0.31 9.31
CA CYS A 19 13.93 0.53 10.77
C CYS A 19 13.45 -0.70 11.57
N ASN A 20 13.15 -1.82 10.90
CA ASN A 20 12.66 -3.08 11.51
C ASN A 20 11.40 -2.93 12.37
N THR A 21 10.54 -1.96 12.06
CA THR A 21 9.25 -1.78 12.72
C THR A 21 8.09 -2.08 11.77
N THR A 22 6.94 -2.40 12.35
CA THR A 22 5.68 -2.47 11.59
C THR A 22 5.07 -1.08 11.56
N GLY A 23 4.89 -0.56 10.35
CA GLY A 23 4.11 0.63 10.07
C GLY A 23 2.76 0.28 9.46
N TYR A 24 2.10 1.27 8.86
CA TYR A 24 0.87 1.09 8.10
C TYR A 24 0.93 1.83 6.75
N ILE A 25 0.13 1.37 5.80
CA ILE A 25 0.06 1.99 4.47
C ILE A 25 -0.76 3.28 4.52
N VAL A 26 -0.26 4.36 3.92
CA VAL A 26 -1.03 5.59 3.64
C VAL A 26 -1.04 5.84 2.14
N CYS A 27 -2.25 5.94 1.56
CA CYS A 27 -2.45 6.17 0.14
C CYS A 27 -2.34 7.67 -0.18
N VAL A 28 -1.40 8.08 -1.06
CA VAL A 28 -1.09 9.51 -1.29
C VAL A 28 -0.99 9.96 -2.75
N GLY A 29 -1.41 11.19 -3.03
CA GLY A 29 -1.33 11.79 -4.36
C GLY A 29 -2.52 11.47 -5.25
N ASP A 30 -2.60 12.21 -6.36
CA ASP A 30 -3.74 12.19 -7.27
C ASP A 30 -3.89 10.82 -7.94
N ARG A 31 -5.07 10.21 -7.78
CA ARG A 31 -5.34 8.86 -8.27
C ARG A 31 -6.81 8.67 -8.61
N VAL A 32 -7.09 7.75 -9.53
CA VAL A 32 -8.44 7.22 -9.72
C VAL A 32 -8.77 6.36 -8.50
N SER A 33 -9.91 6.61 -7.87
CA SER A 33 -10.33 5.80 -6.72
C SER A 33 -10.57 4.35 -7.14
N SER A 34 -9.89 3.44 -6.45
CA SER A 34 -10.02 2.00 -6.58
C SER A 34 -10.18 1.46 -5.17
N ARG A 35 -11.43 1.32 -4.75
CA ARG A 35 -11.77 0.84 -3.40
C ARG A 35 -12.23 -0.59 -3.49
N GLY A 36 -11.72 -1.42 -2.59
CA GLY A 36 -12.16 -2.80 -2.45
C GLY A 36 -13.57 -2.89 -1.85
N VAL A 37 -14.07 -4.13 -1.71
CA VAL A 37 -15.36 -4.42 -1.06
C VAL A 37 -15.44 -3.93 0.39
N ASN A 38 -14.29 -3.73 1.04
CA ASN A 38 -14.16 -3.17 2.39
C ASN A 38 -14.19 -1.62 2.42
N GLY A 39 -14.37 -0.96 1.26
CA GLY A 39 -14.37 0.49 1.11
C GLY A 39 -12.98 1.15 1.21
N ARG A 40 -11.92 0.38 1.50
CA ARG A 40 -10.54 0.89 1.64
C ARG A 40 -9.91 1.03 0.27
N GLN A 41 -9.11 2.08 0.10
CA GLN A 41 -8.39 2.35 -1.14
C GLN A 41 -7.26 1.34 -1.34
N GLU A 42 -7.10 0.82 -2.55
CA GLU A 42 -5.99 -0.05 -2.92
C GLU A 42 -4.66 0.70 -2.87
N ALA A 43 -3.66 0.05 -2.28
CA ALA A 43 -2.29 0.56 -2.19
C ALA A 43 -1.57 0.44 -3.55
N LEU A 44 -0.79 1.46 -3.90
CA LEU A 44 -0.01 1.54 -5.13
C LEU A 44 1.48 1.74 -4.83
N SER A 45 2.32 1.60 -5.85
CA SER A 45 3.71 2.10 -5.78
C SER A 45 3.72 3.56 -5.38
N TYR A 46 4.73 3.94 -4.60
CA TYR A 46 4.92 5.30 -4.10
C TYR A 46 3.91 5.77 -3.04
N ASP A 47 3.06 4.88 -2.54
CA ASP A 47 2.38 5.09 -1.27
C ASP A 47 3.37 5.08 -0.10
N TRP A 48 2.97 5.64 1.04
CA TRP A 48 3.85 5.73 2.20
C TRP A 48 3.75 4.52 3.11
N CYS A 49 4.91 4.08 3.59
CA CYS A 49 5.05 3.25 4.78
C CYS A 49 5.20 4.17 6.00
N MET A 50 4.12 4.35 6.76
CA MET A 50 4.13 5.12 8.01
C MET A 50 4.77 4.29 9.13
N CYS A 51 6.10 4.26 9.15
CA CYS A 51 6.91 3.57 10.15
C CYS A 51 7.69 4.59 11.01
N LYS A 52 8.77 4.15 11.68
CA LYS A 52 9.60 5.01 12.54
C LYS A 52 10.79 5.68 11.82
N CYS A 53 10.89 5.59 10.50
CA CYS A 53 11.93 6.30 9.77
C CYS A 53 11.67 7.81 9.81
N GLU A 54 12.73 8.63 9.91
CA GLU A 54 12.60 10.10 9.86
C GLU A 54 11.98 10.58 8.55
N LYS A 55 12.34 9.92 7.44
CA LYS A 55 11.66 10.05 6.15
C LYS A 55 10.92 8.76 5.87
N GLU A 56 9.62 8.87 5.65
CA GLU A 56 8.75 7.74 5.36
C GLU A 56 9.19 7.04 4.05
N PRO A 57 9.47 5.73 4.09
CA PRO A 57 9.80 4.98 2.89
C PRO A 57 8.59 4.87 1.96
N LEU A 58 8.87 4.82 0.66
CA LEU A 58 7.87 4.59 -0.38
C LEU A 58 7.65 3.10 -0.59
N LEU A 59 6.40 2.69 -0.80
CA LEU A 59 6.06 1.33 -1.19
C LEU A 59 6.52 1.04 -2.62
N ILE A 60 7.02 -0.18 -2.81
CA ILE A 60 7.32 -0.75 -4.13
C ILE A 60 6.24 -1.78 -4.41
N ALA A 61 5.55 -1.69 -5.55
CA ALA A 61 4.52 -2.66 -5.88
C ALA A 61 5.10 -4.08 -6.02
N SER A 62 4.45 -5.03 -5.37
CA SER A 62 4.74 -6.47 -5.46
C SER A 62 4.01 -7.15 -6.63
N GLN A 63 3.22 -6.38 -7.38
CA GLN A 63 2.42 -6.78 -8.54
C GLN A 63 2.44 -5.67 -9.60
N ASN A 64 2.35 -6.03 -10.88
CA ASN A 64 2.41 -5.09 -12.01
C ASN A 64 1.09 -4.99 -12.79
N ARG A 65 -0.01 -5.48 -12.21
CA ARG A 65 -1.34 -5.36 -12.79
C ARG A 65 -2.29 -4.74 -11.76
N SER A 66 -3.20 -3.92 -12.24
CA SER A 66 -4.34 -3.41 -11.50
C SER A 66 -5.59 -4.22 -11.87
N MET A 67 -6.63 -4.19 -11.03
CA MET A 67 -7.96 -4.52 -11.52
C MET A 67 -8.40 -3.39 -12.46
N SER A 68 -8.47 -3.67 -13.75
CA SER A 68 -9.30 -2.87 -14.66
C SER A 68 -10.76 -3.20 -14.35
N ARG A 69 -11.57 -2.15 -14.14
CA ARG A 69 -13.03 -2.29 -14.07
C ARG A 69 -13.60 -2.79 -15.39
#